data_AF-A0A942BA50-F1
#
_entry.id   AF-A0A942BA50-F1
#
_cell.length_a   1.000
_cell.length_b   1.000
_cell.length_c   1.000
_cell.angle_alpha   90.00
_cell.angle_beta   90.00
_cell.angle_gamma   90.00
#
_symmetry.space_group_name_H-M   'P 1'
#
loop_
_entity.id
_entity.type
_entity.pdbx_description
1 polymer ?
#
loop_
_entity_poly.entity_id
_entity_poly.type
_entity_poly.pdbx_seq_one_letter_code
_entity_poly.pdbx_strand_id
1 'polypeptide(L)'
;MSAANVGVRLREGRLRCGFSVGAAAEIARVSTSTIKRWEAGKGVPRMDGLRAYAGSLSLTADDLDASDIGTSAQRLLRAKRRRSHTTLETLSALSGLSISSLHRFETGARALDGNTARHLGRVYGCADGEIEVLAGSGPPIRGDVVSHFLTPGLFPHASLYVKLDRLVRQSELATPEDVLDVIHGLIIMGDHAGMLESWQLLQPKLVGERLTSAQKTMVQLTLALAMATARNDLRPARRLLQDLHRLHDIPTTPALSHMSRLAAMDKNFVAAKHWNTKLADAAEQSGDRGQAFISKLNGTVLHFELDKSCRHIDAIETLQDECEGPLQQYTLLVAKLSILVQLKESTATRSTLCQCHAFESQYGFGSPLASRIERRLDATGQWLG
;
A
#
# COMPACT_ATOMS: atom_id res chain seq x y z
N MET A 1 -0.92 -13.90 -20.45
CA MET A 1 0.23 -14.75 -20.05
C MET A 1 1.31 -14.88 -21.14
N SER A 2 2.38 -14.09 -21.04
CA SER A 2 3.65 -14.38 -21.76
C SER A 2 4.30 -15.65 -21.17
N ALA A 3 4.75 -16.58 -22.04
CA ALA A 3 5.41 -17.81 -21.62
C ALA A 3 6.63 -17.56 -20.72
N ALA A 4 7.37 -16.49 -21.01
CA ALA A 4 8.54 -16.06 -20.23
C ALA A 4 8.19 -15.75 -18.77
N ASN A 5 7.09 -15.03 -18.56
CA ASN A 5 6.69 -14.57 -17.22
C ASN A 5 6.08 -15.70 -16.39
N VAL A 6 5.26 -16.55 -17.02
CA VAL A 6 4.80 -17.79 -16.40
C VAL A 6 6.00 -18.64 -15.96
N GLY A 7 7.03 -18.75 -16.81
CA GLY A 7 8.25 -19.48 -16.49
C GLY A 7 8.99 -18.96 -15.26
N VAL A 8 9.23 -17.65 -15.20
CA VAL A 8 9.89 -17.02 -14.05
C VAL A 8 9.10 -17.25 -12.77
N ARG A 9 7.77 -17.07 -12.81
CA ARG A 9 6.90 -17.25 -11.62
C ARG A 9 6.85 -18.68 -11.14
N LEU A 10 6.77 -19.64 -12.05
CA LEU A 10 6.85 -21.06 -11.70
C LEU A 10 8.20 -21.39 -11.03
N ARG A 11 9.30 -20.86 -11.57
CA ARG A 11 10.63 -21.05 -10.98
C ARG A 11 10.75 -20.43 -9.58
N GLU A 12 10.28 -19.20 -9.41
CA GLU A 12 10.27 -18.51 -8.12
C GLU A 12 9.42 -19.24 -7.09
N GLY A 13 8.20 -19.64 -7.47
CA GLY A 13 7.33 -20.45 -6.63
C GLY A 13 8.00 -21.76 -6.21
N ARG A 14 8.63 -22.47 -7.15
CA ARG A 14 9.35 -23.71 -6.88
C ARG A 14 10.48 -23.52 -5.86
N LEU A 15 11.32 -22.51 -6.07
CA LEU A 15 12.44 -22.21 -5.16
C LEU A 15 11.96 -21.82 -3.76
N ARG A 16 10.87 -21.05 -3.67
CA ARG A 16 10.25 -20.65 -2.39
C ARG A 16 9.73 -21.83 -1.58
N CYS A 17 9.19 -22.85 -2.26
CA CYS A 17 8.75 -24.09 -1.64
C CYS A 17 9.91 -25.08 -1.36
N GLY A 18 11.15 -24.73 -1.70
CA GLY A 18 12.31 -25.60 -1.51
C GLY A 18 12.35 -26.81 -2.45
N PHE A 19 11.58 -26.80 -3.55
CA PHE A 19 11.48 -27.94 -4.44
C PHE A 19 12.65 -27.99 -5.44
N SER A 20 13.24 -29.17 -5.60
CA SER A 20 14.15 -29.45 -6.71
C SER A 20 13.37 -29.49 -8.03
N VAL A 21 14.06 -29.38 -9.16
CA VAL A 21 13.44 -29.56 -10.48
C VAL A 21 12.84 -30.97 -10.63
N GLY A 22 13.46 -31.99 -10.01
CA GLY A 22 12.95 -33.36 -9.95
C GLY A 22 11.62 -33.45 -9.20
N ALA A 23 11.58 -32.90 -7.98
CA ALA A 23 10.36 -32.88 -7.16
C ALA A 23 9.21 -32.13 -7.87
N ALA A 24 9.51 -31.00 -8.50
CA ALA A 24 8.51 -30.25 -9.27
C ALA A 24 7.98 -31.04 -10.48
N ALA A 25 8.85 -31.80 -11.15
CA ALA A 25 8.48 -32.64 -12.28
C ALA A 25 7.53 -33.79 -11.85
N GLU A 26 7.79 -34.42 -10.71
CA GLU A 26 6.91 -35.44 -10.12
C GLU A 26 5.53 -34.86 -9.76
N ILE A 27 5.50 -33.70 -9.09
CA ILE A 27 4.26 -33.02 -8.69
C ILE A 27 3.43 -32.62 -9.92
N ALA A 28 4.06 -32.04 -10.92
CA ALA A 28 3.42 -31.61 -12.16
C ALA A 28 3.13 -32.77 -13.14
N ARG A 29 3.59 -33.99 -12.83
CA ARG A 29 3.50 -35.19 -13.67
C ARG A 29 4.04 -34.97 -15.09
N VAL A 30 5.19 -34.32 -15.20
CA VAL A 30 5.89 -34.06 -16.47
C VAL A 30 7.38 -34.39 -16.33
N SER A 31 8.13 -34.38 -17.43
CA SER A 31 9.58 -34.58 -17.38
C SER A 31 10.30 -33.36 -16.75
N THR A 32 11.47 -33.59 -16.14
CA THR A 32 12.35 -32.51 -15.66
C THR A 32 12.77 -31.54 -16.76
N SER A 33 12.95 -32.05 -17.99
CA SER A 33 13.20 -31.24 -19.19
C SER A 33 12.02 -30.32 -19.52
N THR A 34 10.79 -30.75 -19.28
CA THR A 34 9.58 -29.93 -19.47
C THR A 34 9.50 -28.81 -18.44
N ILE A 35 9.76 -29.08 -17.16
CA ILE A 35 9.85 -28.05 -16.11
C ILE A 35 10.92 -27.02 -16.44
N LYS A 36 12.15 -27.44 -16.77
CA LYS A 36 13.23 -26.52 -17.17
C LYS A 36 12.84 -25.65 -18.35
N ARG A 37 12.11 -26.23 -19.31
CA ARG A 37 11.64 -25.52 -20.50
C ARG A 37 10.58 -24.47 -20.15
N TRP A 38 9.60 -24.83 -19.33
CA TRP A 38 8.58 -23.91 -18.80
C TRP A 38 9.23 -22.78 -18.00
N GLU A 39 10.11 -23.09 -17.05
CA GLU A 39 10.81 -22.11 -16.22
C GLU A 39 11.73 -21.18 -17.01
N ALA A 40 12.28 -21.65 -18.13
CA ALA A 40 13.04 -20.85 -19.07
C ALA A 40 12.17 -20.01 -20.03
N GLY A 41 10.84 -20.05 -19.86
CA GLY A 41 9.91 -19.30 -20.71
C GLY A 41 9.67 -19.90 -22.09
N LYS A 42 10.17 -21.12 -22.33
CA LYS A 42 10.15 -21.76 -23.64
C LYS A 42 8.88 -22.62 -23.76
N GLY A 43 7.79 -22.00 -24.21
CA GLY A 43 6.49 -22.66 -24.39
C GLY A 43 5.62 -22.61 -23.15
N VAL A 44 4.30 -22.54 -23.37
CA VAL A 44 3.31 -22.39 -22.29
C VAL A 44 2.83 -23.79 -21.88
N PRO A 45 2.77 -24.10 -20.56
CA PRO A 45 2.17 -25.34 -20.09
C PRO A 45 0.71 -25.44 -20.56
N ARG A 46 0.21 -26.64 -20.87
CA ARG A 46 -1.24 -26.82 -21.06
C ARG A 46 -1.97 -26.42 -19.77
N MET A 47 -3.12 -25.77 -19.89
CA MET A 47 -3.83 -25.15 -18.74
C MET A 47 -4.04 -26.09 -17.55
N ASP A 48 -4.33 -27.37 -17.80
CA ASP A 48 -4.54 -28.35 -16.73
C ASP A 48 -3.25 -28.69 -15.98
N GLY A 49 -2.13 -28.83 -16.72
CA GLY A 49 -0.79 -29.01 -16.13
C GLY A 49 -0.29 -27.75 -15.42
N LEU A 50 -0.62 -26.57 -15.95
CA LEU A 50 -0.32 -25.28 -15.31
C LEU A 50 -1.03 -25.15 -13.96
N ARG A 51 -2.34 -25.44 -13.89
CA ARG A 51 -3.10 -25.33 -12.64
C ARG A 51 -2.64 -26.31 -11.58
N ALA A 52 -2.41 -27.58 -11.94
CA ALA A 52 -1.94 -28.58 -10.99
C ALA A 52 -0.58 -28.18 -10.40
N TYR A 53 0.34 -27.75 -11.26
CA TYR A 53 1.66 -27.32 -10.82
C TYR A 53 1.61 -26.01 -10.02
N ALA A 54 0.92 -24.98 -10.51
CA ALA A 54 0.78 -23.71 -9.81
C ALA A 54 0.06 -23.86 -8.46
N GLY A 55 -0.98 -24.67 -8.37
CA GLY A 55 -1.66 -24.98 -7.12
C GLY A 55 -0.73 -25.61 -6.08
N SER A 56 0.19 -26.49 -6.50
CA SER A 56 1.21 -27.06 -5.60
C SER A 56 2.24 -26.05 -5.09
N LEU A 57 2.43 -24.95 -5.84
CA LEU A 57 3.28 -23.82 -5.46
C LEU A 57 2.51 -22.74 -4.69
N SER A 58 1.23 -22.97 -4.40
CA SER A 58 0.31 -21.95 -3.86
C SER A 58 0.25 -20.67 -4.72
N LEU A 59 0.45 -20.81 -6.03
CA LEU A 59 0.29 -19.74 -7.02
C LEU A 59 -1.13 -19.76 -7.57
N THR A 60 -1.80 -18.62 -7.51
CA THR A 60 -3.11 -18.39 -8.12
C THR A 60 -2.97 -18.09 -9.62
N ALA A 61 -4.08 -18.08 -10.35
CA ALA A 61 -4.08 -17.66 -11.76
C ALA A 61 -3.55 -16.22 -11.91
N ASP A 62 -3.83 -15.35 -10.95
CA ASP A 62 -3.35 -13.96 -10.93
C ASP A 62 -1.83 -13.88 -10.73
N ASP A 63 -1.24 -14.80 -9.95
CA ASP A 63 0.22 -14.86 -9.76
C ASP A 63 0.96 -15.29 -11.05
N LEU A 64 0.32 -16.14 -11.87
CA LEU A 64 0.85 -16.62 -13.15
C LEU A 64 0.62 -15.63 -14.30
N ASP A 65 -0.46 -14.85 -14.22
CA ASP A 65 -0.80 -13.82 -15.21
C ASP A 65 -0.20 -12.45 -14.89
N ALA A 66 0.72 -12.38 -13.92
CA ALA A 66 1.63 -11.26 -13.68
C ALA A 66 2.64 -11.07 -14.83
N SER A 67 2.15 -11.11 -16.07
CA SER A 67 2.88 -10.96 -17.31
C SER A 67 3.23 -9.51 -17.65
N ASP A 68 2.97 -8.58 -16.75
CA ASP A 68 3.60 -7.28 -16.77
C ASP A 68 3.75 -6.83 -15.32
N ILE A 69 4.98 -6.57 -14.87
CA ILE A 69 5.28 -6.14 -13.50
C ILE A 69 4.70 -4.74 -13.22
N GLY A 70 3.89 -4.18 -14.12
CA GLY A 70 3.48 -2.80 -14.07
C GLY A 70 4.55 -1.93 -14.70
N THR A 71 4.24 -1.07 -15.66
CA THR A 71 4.96 0.21 -15.73
C THR A 71 4.54 1.09 -14.55
N SER A 72 5.23 2.20 -14.33
CA SER A 72 4.76 3.25 -13.41
C SER A 72 3.30 3.65 -13.69
N ALA A 73 2.93 3.81 -14.96
CA ALA A 73 1.56 4.10 -15.41
C ALA A 73 0.54 3.04 -14.93
N GLN A 74 0.85 1.76 -15.15
CA GLN A 74 -0.05 0.66 -14.79
C GLN A 74 -0.26 0.57 -13.27
N ARG A 75 0.81 0.73 -12.49
CA ARG A 75 0.73 0.74 -11.01
C ARG A 75 -0.06 1.95 -10.51
N LEU A 76 0.16 3.12 -11.09
CA LEU A 76 -0.57 4.34 -10.77
C LEU A 76 -2.07 4.18 -11.09
N LEU A 77 -2.45 3.63 -12.25
CA LEU A 77 -3.85 3.34 -12.58
C LEU A 77 -4.50 2.42 -11.54
N ARG A 78 -3.87 1.28 -11.25
CA ARG A 78 -4.40 0.33 -10.25
C ARG A 78 -4.53 1.00 -8.88
N ALA A 79 -3.55 1.80 -8.47
CA ALA A 79 -3.59 2.53 -7.21
C ALA A 79 -4.71 3.56 -7.17
N LYS A 80 -4.88 4.37 -8.21
CA LYS A 80 -5.99 5.34 -8.33
C LYS A 80 -7.33 4.63 -8.27
N ARG A 81 -7.48 3.50 -8.97
CA ARG A 81 -8.70 2.69 -8.90
C ARG A 81 -8.95 2.13 -7.50
N ARG A 82 -7.95 1.53 -6.84
CA ARG A 82 -8.08 0.98 -5.48
C ARG A 82 -8.42 2.05 -4.45
N ARG A 83 -7.79 3.22 -4.53
CA ARG A 83 -7.97 4.31 -3.55
C ARG A 83 -9.29 5.05 -3.72
N SER A 84 -9.72 5.28 -4.96
CA SER A 84 -11.09 5.71 -5.24
C SER A 84 -12.12 4.59 -5.04
N HIS A 85 -11.64 3.36 -4.83
CA HIS A 85 -12.43 2.14 -4.75
C HIS A 85 -13.41 1.95 -5.92
N THR A 86 -13.04 2.45 -7.09
CA THR A 86 -13.87 2.42 -8.30
C THR A 86 -13.78 1.03 -8.93
N THR A 87 -14.89 0.48 -9.43
CA THR A 87 -14.86 -0.77 -10.21
C THR A 87 -14.56 -0.46 -11.69
N LEU A 88 -14.23 -1.48 -12.48
CA LEU A 88 -14.02 -1.24 -13.92
C LEU A 88 -15.32 -0.84 -14.63
N GLU A 89 -16.47 -1.30 -14.14
CA GLU A 89 -17.81 -0.92 -14.61
C GLU A 89 -18.07 0.56 -14.36
N THR A 90 -17.86 1.04 -13.12
CA THR A 90 -18.02 2.46 -12.79
C THR A 90 -17.07 3.32 -13.60
N LEU A 91 -15.79 2.90 -13.73
CA LEU A 91 -14.82 3.62 -14.52
C LEU A 91 -15.18 3.64 -16.00
N SER A 92 -15.74 2.54 -16.53
CA SER A 92 -16.24 2.44 -17.89
C SER A 92 -17.37 3.43 -18.14
N ALA A 93 -18.33 3.53 -17.23
CA ALA A 93 -19.41 4.51 -17.29
C ALA A 93 -18.90 5.96 -17.26
N LEU A 94 -17.91 6.27 -16.42
CA LEU A 94 -17.35 7.62 -16.29
C LEU A 94 -16.45 8.02 -17.47
N SER A 95 -15.68 7.07 -18.00
CA SER A 95 -14.70 7.34 -19.05
C SER A 95 -15.23 7.09 -20.47
N GLY A 96 -16.32 6.35 -20.63
CA GLY A 96 -16.80 5.86 -21.92
C GLY A 96 -15.91 4.76 -22.55
N LEU A 97 -14.87 4.30 -21.85
CA LEU A 97 -13.98 3.23 -22.32
C LEU A 97 -14.55 1.87 -21.95
N SER A 98 -14.37 0.85 -22.79
CA SER A 98 -14.84 -0.50 -22.46
C SER A 98 -14.07 -1.11 -21.28
N ILE A 99 -14.76 -1.90 -20.45
CA ILE A 99 -14.15 -2.66 -19.33
C ILE A 99 -12.92 -3.44 -19.78
N SER A 100 -13.00 -4.11 -20.94
CA SER A 100 -11.87 -4.85 -21.50
C SER A 100 -10.67 -3.97 -21.86
N SER A 101 -10.90 -2.73 -22.32
CA SER A 101 -9.80 -1.78 -22.59
C SER A 101 -9.16 -1.34 -21.28
N LEU A 102 -9.96 -0.97 -20.29
CA LEU A 102 -9.49 -0.56 -18.96
C LEU A 102 -8.66 -1.67 -18.30
N HIS A 103 -9.15 -2.92 -18.35
CA HIS A 103 -8.41 -4.08 -17.87
C HIS A 103 -7.07 -4.23 -18.60
N ARG A 104 -7.04 -4.12 -19.94
CA ARG A 104 -5.78 -4.23 -20.70
C ARG A 104 -4.79 -3.09 -20.41
N PHE A 105 -5.27 -1.89 -20.08
CA PHE A 105 -4.42 -0.81 -19.62
C PHE A 105 -3.84 -1.12 -18.25
N GLU A 106 -4.66 -1.61 -17.31
CA GLU A 106 -4.18 -1.98 -15.97
C GLU A 106 -3.21 -3.15 -15.99
N THR A 107 -3.36 -4.13 -16.90
CA THR A 107 -2.45 -5.29 -16.98
C THR A 107 -1.26 -5.07 -17.90
N GLY A 108 -1.21 -3.94 -18.61
CA GLY A 108 -0.16 -3.67 -19.58
C GLY A 108 -0.28 -4.39 -20.91
N ALA A 109 -1.33 -5.18 -21.10
CA ALA A 109 -1.66 -5.78 -22.38
C ALA A 109 -1.95 -4.74 -23.48
N ARG A 110 -2.14 -3.47 -23.11
CA ARG A 110 -2.24 -2.33 -24.03
C ARG A 110 -1.60 -1.10 -23.39
N ALA A 111 -0.77 -0.37 -24.15
CA ALA A 111 -0.26 0.93 -23.73
C ALA A 111 -1.35 2.02 -23.83
N LEU A 112 -1.29 3.00 -22.93
CA LEU A 112 -2.09 4.22 -23.01
C LEU A 112 -1.48 5.16 -24.04
N ASP A 113 -2.27 5.65 -24.99
CA ASP A 113 -1.90 6.83 -25.75
C ASP A 113 -2.10 8.11 -24.91
N GLY A 114 -1.45 9.21 -25.31
CA GLY A 114 -1.48 10.46 -24.54
C GLY A 114 -2.87 11.10 -24.40
N ASN A 115 -3.80 10.87 -25.32
CA ASN A 115 -5.18 11.36 -25.20
C ASN A 115 -5.94 10.54 -24.17
N THR A 116 -5.84 9.21 -24.25
CA THR A 116 -6.45 8.29 -23.29
C THR A 116 -5.89 8.48 -21.88
N ALA A 117 -4.58 8.70 -21.74
CA ALA A 117 -3.93 9.01 -20.47
C ALA A 117 -4.47 10.30 -19.84
N ARG A 118 -4.57 11.40 -20.61
CA ARG A 118 -5.18 12.66 -20.16
C ARG A 118 -6.65 12.50 -19.77
N HIS A 119 -7.39 11.70 -20.54
CA HIS A 119 -8.80 11.45 -20.26
C HIS A 119 -9.00 10.69 -18.95
N LEU A 120 -8.33 9.54 -18.78
CA LEU A 120 -8.35 8.78 -17.53
C LEU A 120 -7.81 9.59 -16.35
N GLY A 121 -6.75 10.38 -16.58
CA GLY A 121 -6.21 11.30 -15.60
C GLY A 121 -7.26 12.26 -15.05
N ARG A 122 -8.06 12.90 -15.93
CA ARG A 122 -9.17 13.76 -15.51
C ARG A 122 -10.26 13.01 -14.76
N VAL A 123 -10.63 11.81 -15.22
CA VAL A 123 -11.63 10.96 -14.54
C VAL A 123 -11.18 10.60 -13.12
N TYR A 124 -9.88 10.39 -12.91
CA TYR A 124 -9.30 10.08 -11.61
C TYR A 124 -8.89 11.31 -10.77
N GLY A 125 -9.07 12.54 -11.28
CA GLY A 125 -8.57 13.75 -10.63
C GLY A 125 -7.04 13.74 -10.46
N CYS A 126 -6.32 13.21 -11.43
CA CYS A 126 -4.85 13.20 -11.43
C CYS A 126 -4.29 14.61 -11.61
N ALA A 127 -3.23 14.91 -10.88
CA ALA A 127 -2.40 16.09 -11.12
C ALA A 127 -1.56 15.94 -12.40
N ASP A 128 -1.01 17.02 -12.93
CA ASP A 128 -0.28 17.01 -14.20
C ASP A 128 0.89 16.01 -14.22
N GLY A 129 1.70 15.96 -13.16
CA GLY A 129 2.79 14.98 -13.06
C GLY A 129 2.31 13.53 -13.02
N GLU A 130 1.10 13.26 -12.53
CA GLU A 130 0.49 11.92 -12.57
C GLU A 130 0.00 11.58 -13.99
N ILE A 131 -0.55 12.55 -14.72
CA ILE A 131 -0.96 12.39 -16.12
C ILE A 131 0.26 12.11 -17.00
N GLU A 132 1.37 12.80 -16.75
CA GLU A 132 2.66 12.56 -17.39
C GLU A 132 3.15 11.11 -17.17
N VAL A 133 3.04 10.60 -15.95
CA VAL A 133 3.33 9.18 -15.66
C VAL A 133 2.40 8.26 -16.45
N LEU A 134 1.09 8.55 -16.50
CA LEU A 134 0.13 7.75 -17.28
C LEU A 134 0.45 7.74 -18.77
N ALA A 135 0.98 8.84 -19.30
CA ALA A 135 1.41 8.98 -20.69
C ALA A 135 2.78 8.32 -20.97
N GLY A 136 3.48 7.82 -19.94
CA GLY A 136 4.77 7.15 -20.05
C GLY A 136 5.98 8.08 -19.98
N SER A 137 5.78 9.38 -19.85
CA SER A 137 6.82 10.40 -19.71
C SER A 137 6.77 10.98 -18.30
N GLY A 138 7.07 10.16 -17.28
CA GLY A 138 7.00 10.60 -15.88
C GLY A 138 7.93 11.78 -15.56
N PRO A 139 7.62 12.60 -14.54
CA PRO A 139 8.44 13.75 -14.18
C PRO A 139 9.82 13.30 -13.67
N PRO A 140 10.86 14.13 -13.82
CA PRO A 140 12.17 13.85 -13.25
C PRO A 140 12.07 13.76 -11.72
N ILE A 141 12.52 12.64 -11.15
CA ILE A 141 12.56 12.47 -9.70
C ILE A 141 13.79 13.19 -9.16
N ARG A 142 13.57 14.11 -8.21
CA ARG A 142 14.63 14.71 -7.40
C ARG A 142 14.33 14.44 -5.93
N GLY A 143 15.32 13.95 -5.18
CA GLY A 143 15.17 13.67 -3.75
C GLY A 143 14.41 12.38 -3.44
N ASP A 144 14.02 12.23 -2.18
CA ASP A 144 13.22 11.13 -1.66
C ASP A 144 11.71 11.39 -1.83
N VAL A 145 10.94 10.30 -1.87
CA VAL A 145 9.49 10.34 -2.07
C VAL A 145 8.78 10.98 -0.89
N VAL A 146 9.26 10.72 0.34
CA VAL A 146 8.64 11.29 1.56
C VAL A 146 8.69 12.82 1.53
N SER A 147 9.80 13.43 1.12
CA SER A 147 9.95 14.88 0.96
C SER A 147 8.93 15.48 -0.01
N HIS A 148 8.47 14.72 -1.00
CA HIS A 148 7.42 15.17 -1.94
C HIS A 148 6.04 15.22 -1.29
N PHE A 149 5.79 14.45 -0.24
CA PHE A 149 4.57 14.59 0.56
C PHE A 149 4.63 15.80 1.51
N LEU A 150 5.83 16.24 1.87
CA LEU A 150 6.03 17.37 2.78
C LEU A 150 6.07 18.72 2.05
N THR A 151 6.35 18.72 0.75
CA THR A 151 6.53 19.95 -0.03
C THR A 151 5.31 20.20 -0.94
N PRO A 152 4.55 21.30 -0.72
CA PRO A 152 3.44 21.67 -1.59
C PRO A 152 3.85 21.83 -3.06
N GLY A 153 2.98 21.42 -3.98
CA GLY A 153 3.18 21.57 -5.43
C GLY A 153 4.07 20.51 -6.08
N LEU A 154 4.58 19.54 -5.31
CA LEU A 154 5.20 18.34 -5.86
C LEU A 154 4.16 17.24 -6.15
N PHE A 155 4.55 16.23 -6.93
CA PHE A 155 3.68 15.14 -7.38
C PHE A 155 4.06 13.81 -6.70
N PRO A 156 3.80 13.64 -5.39
CA PRO A 156 4.37 12.53 -4.63
C PRO A 156 3.97 11.14 -5.17
N HIS A 157 2.75 10.98 -5.66
CA HIS A 157 2.33 9.71 -6.29
C HIS A 157 3.10 9.43 -7.58
N ALA A 158 3.29 10.45 -8.43
CA ALA A 158 4.06 10.30 -9.66
C ALA A 158 5.51 9.91 -9.32
N SER A 159 6.14 10.64 -8.40
CA SER A 159 7.49 10.38 -7.91
C SER A 159 7.65 8.97 -7.35
N LEU A 160 6.69 8.52 -6.54
CA LEU A 160 6.69 7.17 -5.98
C LEU A 160 6.71 6.09 -7.07
N TYR A 161 5.77 6.12 -8.01
CA TYR A 161 5.67 5.06 -9.01
C TYR A 161 6.76 5.12 -10.07
N VAL A 162 7.28 6.31 -10.38
CA VAL A 162 8.49 6.43 -11.22
C VAL A 162 9.71 5.89 -10.47
N LYS A 163 9.84 6.16 -9.15
CA LYS A 163 10.98 5.68 -8.35
C LYS A 163 10.95 4.17 -8.25
N LEU A 164 9.79 3.60 -7.94
CA LEU A 164 9.57 2.16 -7.94
C LEU A 164 9.92 1.54 -9.29
N ASP A 165 9.43 2.10 -10.39
CA ASP A 165 9.72 1.56 -11.73
C ASP A 165 11.22 1.62 -12.07
N ARG A 166 11.90 2.70 -11.68
CA ARG A 166 13.35 2.84 -11.80
C ARG A 166 14.09 1.75 -11.02
N LEU A 167 13.78 1.57 -9.73
CA LEU A 167 14.44 0.55 -8.87
C LEU A 167 14.21 -0.88 -9.39
N VAL A 168 13.02 -1.14 -9.94
CA VAL A 168 12.69 -2.45 -10.51
C VAL A 168 13.46 -2.72 -11.80
N ARG A 169 13.59 -1.71 -12.67
CA ARG A 169 14.26 -1.84 -13.98
C ARG A 169 15.77 -1.76 -13.93
N GLN A 170 16.35 -1.05 -12.96
CA GLN A 170 17.79 -0.93 -12.82
C GLN A 170 18.44 -2.30 -12.57
N SER A 171 19.58 -2.53 -13.21
CA SER A 171 20.40 -3.73 -13.00
C SER A 171 21.14 -3.70 -11.66
N GLU A 172 21.40 -2.50 -11.15
CA GLU A 172 22.03 -2.28 -9.84
C GLU A 172 21.08 -2.68 -8.70
N LEU A 173 21.67 -3.06 -7.57
CA LEU A 173 20.92 -3.36 -6.35
C LEU A 173 20.32 -2.07 -5.78
N ALA A 174 19.11 -2.18 -5.25
CA ALA A 174 18.48 -1.06 -4.56
C ALA A 174 19.10 -0.94 -3.16
N THR A 175 19.38 0.29 -2.72
CA THR A 175 19.81 0.51 -1.33
C THR A 175 18.65 0.24 -0.38
N PRO A 176 18.93 -0.17 0.87
CA PRO A 176 17.93 -0.20 1.94
C PRO A 176 17.10 1.08 2.03
N GLU A 177 17.75 2.24 1.93
CA GLU A 177 17.13 3.56 2.04
C GLU A 177 16.14 3.81 0.91
N ASP A 178 16.48 3.43 -0.33
CA ASP A 178 15.58 3.56 -1.47
C ASP A 178 14.32 2.70 -1.34
N VAL A 179 14.46 1.48 -0.82
CA VAL A 179 13.32 0.60 -0.59
C VAL A 179 12.45 1.13 0.54
N LEU A 180 13.05 1.59 1.64
CA LEU A 180 12.34 2.17 2.77
C LEU A 180 11.58 3.43 2.37
N ASP A 181 12.16 4.29 1.53
CA ASP A 181 11.50 5.48 1.01
C ASP A 181 10.24 5.15 0.19
N VAL A 182 10.30 4.16 -0.71
CA VAL A 182 9.12 3.70 -1.45
C VAL A 182 8.06 3.10 -0.52
N ILE A 183 8.49 2.30 0.46
CA ILE A 183 7.58 1.71 1.46
C ILE A 183 6.90 2.81 2.27
N HIS A 184 7.64 3.80 2.79
CA HIS A 184 7.08 4.92 3.53
C HIS A 184 6.12 5.75 2.69
N GLY A 185 6.44 6.02 1.42
CA GLY A 185 5.50 6.69 0.50
C GLY A 185 4.18 5.93 0.34
N LEU A 186 4.23 4.60 0.22
CA LEU A 186 3.02 3.77 0.13
C LEU A 186 2.22 3.75 1.44
N ILE A 187 2.88 3.81 2.61
CA ILE A 187 2.22 3.96 3.91
C ILE A 187 1.49 5.30 3.99
N ILE A 188 2.16 6.40 3.63
CA ILE A 188 1.58 7.76 3.64
C ILE A 188 0.34 7.81 2.74
N MET A 189 0.41 7.18 1.56
CA MET A 189 -0.75 7.08 0.65
C MET A 189 -1.86 6.15 1.15
N GLY A 190 -1.57 5.29 2.12
CA GLY A 190 -2.46 4.22 2.55
C GLY A 190 -2.69 3.13 1.48
N ASP A 191 -1.88 3.03 0.42
CA ASP A 191 -2.03 1.99 -0.61
C ASP A 191 -1.38 0.67 -0.15
N HIS A 192 -1.97 0.05 0.87
CA HIS A 192 -1.48 -1.19 1.47
C HIS A 192 -1.41 -2.35 0.45
N ALA A 193 -2.33 -2.39 -0.52
CA ALA A 193 -2.30 -3.36 -1.60
C ALA A 193 -1.13 -3.10 -2.56
N GLY A 194 -0.94 -1.83 -2.96
CA GLY A 194 0.24 -1.42 -3.74
C GLY A 194 1.55 -1.64 -3.01
N MET A 195 1.56 -1.59 -1.68
CA MET A 195 2.73 -1.93 -0.86
C MET A 195 3.09 -3.41 -0.94
N LEU A 196 2.11 -4.31 -0.82
CA LEU A 196 2.35 -5.75 -0.99
C LEU A 196 2.82 -6.09 -2.39
N GLU A 197 2.22 -5.45 -3.40
CA GLU A 197 2.62 -5.55 -4.81
C GLU A 197 4.07 -5.08 -4.99
N SER A 198 4.41 -3.90 -4.49
CA SER A 198 5.75 -3.31 -4.61
C SER A 198 6.81 -4.11 -3.87
N TRP A 199 6.49 -4.67 -2.69
CA TRP A 199 7.42 -5.48 -1.92
C TRP A 199 7.85 -6.75 -2.67
N GLN A 200 6.94 -7.41 -3.39
CA GLN A 200 7.29 -8.56 -4.22
C GLN A 200 8.33 -8.22 -5.31
N LEU A 201 8.37 -6.96 -5.74
CA LEU A 201 9.30 -6.47 -6.76
C LEU A 201 10.63 -6.01 -6.16
N LEU A 202 10.58 -5.39 -4.98
CA LEU A 202 11.75 -4.80 -4.32
C LEU A 202 12.53 -5.81 -3.48
N GLN A 203 11.88 -6.82 -2.90
CA GLN A 203 12.55 -7.82 -2.05
C GLN A 203 13.72 -8.51 -2.76
N PRO A 204 13.62 -8.95 -4.03
CA PRO A 204 14.75 -9.55 -4.75
C PRO A 204 15.91 -8.56 -5.01
N LYS A 205 15.64 -7.25 -5.01
CA LYS A 205 16.65 -6.20 -5.22
C LYS A 205 17.49 -5.90 -3.97
N LEU A 206 17.09 -6.44 -2.82
CA LEU A 206 17.83 -6.35 -1.56
C LEU A 206 18.77 -7.54 -1.32
N VAL A 207 18.89 -8.47 -2.27
CA VAL A 207 19.75 -9.66 -2.11
C VAL A 207 21.21 -9.25 -2.11
N GLY A 208 21.87 -9.36 -0.95
CA GLY A 208 23.27 -8.98 -0.75
C GLY A 208 23.45 -7.81 0.22
N GLU A 209 22.43 -6.96 0.35
CA GLU A 209 22.41 -5.83 1.28
C GLU A 209 21.91 -6.27 2.66
N ARG A 210 22.66 -5.92 3.71
CA ARG A 210 22.27 -6.23 5.08
C ARG A 210 21.41 -5.10 5.63
N LEU A 211 20.09 -5.25 5.51
CA LEU A 211 19.17 -4.46 6.33
C LEU A 211 19.58 -4.59 7.81
N THR A 212 19.66 -3.46 8.51
CA THR A 212 19.86 -3.46 9.97
C THR A 212 18.68 -4.16 10.65
N SER A 213 18.87 -4.62 11.89
CA SER A 213 17.76 -5.22 12.66
C SER A 213 16.56 -4.26 12.75
N ALA A 214 16.81 -2.97 12.94
CA ALA A 214 15.78 -1.93 12.95
C ALA A 214 15.01 -1.83 11.63
N GLN A 215 15.72 -1.79 10.50
CA GLN A 215 15.10 -1.73 9.17
C GLN A 215 14.28 -2.99 8.87
N LYS A 216 14.80 -4.18 9.21
CA LYS A 216 14.07 -5.45 9.06
C LYS A 216 12.76 -5.44 9.85
N THR A 217 12.82 -5.05 11.12
CA THR A 217 11.64 -4.95 11.98
C THR A 217 10.62 -3.96 11.42
N MET A 218 11.07 -2.80 10.95
CA MET A 218 10.19 -1.80 10.35
C MET A 218 9.47 -2.36 9.11
N VAL A 219 10.22 -2.95 8.17
CA VAL A 219 9.65 -3.57 6.96
C VAL A 219 8.66 -4.67 7.33
N GLN A 220 9.01 -5.56 8.25
CA GLN A 220 8.12 -6.64 8.69
C GLN A 220 6.81 -6.12 9.30
N LEU A 221 6.90 -5.12 10.19
CA LEU A 221 5.72 -4.51 10.82
C LEU A 221 4.82 -3.83 9.80
N THR A 222 5.42 -3.11 8.86
CA THR A 222 4.71 -2.43 7.79
C THR A 222 4.00 -3.41 6.87
N LEU A 223 4.67 -4.50 6.47
CA LEU A 223 4.06 -5.54 5.64
C LEU A 223 2.94 -6.26 6.39
N ALA A 224 3.13 -6.54 7.67
CA ALA A 224 2.09 -7.12 8.52
C ALA A 224 0.86 -6.20 8.60
N LEU A 225 1.06 -4.89 8.75
CA LEU A 225 0.00 -3.88 8.71
C LEU A 225 -0.72 -3.87 7.35
N ALA A 226 0.03 -3.96 6.24
CA ALA A 226 -0.59 -4.10 4.92
C ALA A 226 -1.41 -5.36 4.74
N MET A 227 -0.92 -6.50 5.20
CA MET A 227 -1.67 -7.75 5.12
C MET A 227 -2.94 -7.69 5.96
N ALA A 228 -2.86 -7.12 7.16
CA ALA A 228 -4.01 -6.92 8.02
C ALA A 228 -5.06 -6.00 7.36
N THR A 229 -4.63 -4.87 6.79
CA THR A 229 -5.55 -3.89 6.19
C THR A 229 -6.11 -4.33 4.83
N ALA A 230 -5.25 -4.85 3.94
CA ALA A 230 -5.63 -5.15 2.57
C ALA A 230 -6.27 -6.53 2.40
N ARG A 231 -5.88 -7.51 3.24
CA ARG A 231 -6.33 -8.91 3.11
C ARG A 231 -7.12 -9.40 4.32
N ASN A 232 -7.33 -8.56 5.34
CA ASN A 232 -7.93 -8.95 6.61
C ASN A 232 -7.21 -10.16 7.26
N ASP A 233 -5.89 -10.31 7.03
CA ASP A 233 -5.09 -11.41 7.57
C ASP A 233 -4.18 -10.92 8.70
N LEU A 234 -4.61 -11.15 9.94
CA LEU A 234 -3.87 -10.79 11.16
C LEU A 234 -2.84 -11.84 11.59
N ARG A 235 -2.77 -13.02 10.96
CA ARG A 235 -1.86 -14.09 11.41
C ARG A 235 -0.38 -13.68 11.38
N PRO A 236 0.13 -13.00 10.32
CA PRO A 236 1.51 -12.52 10.31
C PRO A 236 1.77 -11.50 11.42
N ALA A 237 0.83 -10.59 11.65
CA ALA A 237 0.92 -9.58 12.70
C ALA A 237 1.00 -10.20 14.10
N ARG A 238 0.15 -11.19 14.41
CA ARG A 238 0.15 -11.89 15.69
C ARG A 238 1.50 -12.54 16.00
N ARG A 239 2.05 -13.30 15.03
CA ARG A 239 3.36 -13.95 15.19
C ARG A 239 4.45 -12.92 15.42
N LEU A 240 4.47 -11.87 14.58
CA LEU A 240 5.47 -10.81 14.69
C LEU A 240 5.40 -10.08 16.04
N LEU A 241 4.20 -9.74 16.52
CA LEU A 241 4.02 -9.10 17.82
C LEU A 241 4.50 -10.00 18.98
N GLN A 242 4.27 -11.32 18.91
CA GLN A 242 4.77 -12.27 19.90
C GLN A 242 6.31 -12.32 19.91
N ASP A 243 6.94 -12.31 18.74
CA ASP A 243 8.40 -12.32 18.62
C ASP A 243 9.00 -11.00 19.12
N LEU A 244 8.40 -9.86 18.74
CA LEU A 244 8.88 -8.53 19.13
C LEU A 244 8.65 -8.23 20.62
N HIS A 245 7.65 -8.83 21.26
CA HIS A 245 7.46 -8.70 22.70
C HIS A 245 8.65 -9.27 23.50
N ARG A 246 9.43 -10.18 22.91
CA ARG A 246 10.63 -10.76 23.51
C ARG A 246 11.87 -9.89 23.30
N LEU A 247 11.80 -8.87 22.44
CA LEU A 247 12.90 -7.94 22.21
C LEU A 247 12.77 -6.76 23.18
N HIS A 248 13.84 -6.46 23.92
CA HIS A 248 13.88 -5.35 24.85
C HIS A 248 14.00 -3.99 24.13
N ASP A 249 14.75 -3.96 23.03
CA ASP A 249 15.01 -2.74 22.26
C ASP A 249 14.22 -2.75 20.94
N ILE A 250 13.16 -1.93 20.90
CA ILE A 250 12.43 -1.65 19.66
C ILE A 250 12.83 -0.26 19.19
N PRO A 251 13.48 -0.15 18.02
CA PRO A 251 14.42 0.94 17.81
C PRO A 251 13.80 2.24 17.31
N THR A 252 12.52 2.29 16.91
CA THR A 252 11.97 3.48 16.25
C THR A 252 10.50 3.77 16.58
N THR A 253 10.16 5.05 16.62
CA THR A 253 8.80 5.59 16.78
C THR A 253 7.80 5.04 15.75
N PRO A 254 8.11 4.96 14.43
CA PRO A 254 7.22 4.31 13.46
C PRO A 254 6.93 2.83 13.79
N ALA A 255 7.93 2.07 14.23
CA ALA A 255 7.75 0.68 14.60
C ALA A 255 6.78 0.54 15.79
N LEU A 256 6.97 1.35 16.85
CA LEU A 256 6.09 1.37 18.01
C LEU A 256 4.64 1.75 17.64
N SER A 257 4.47 2.72 16.74
CA SER A 257 3.15 3.09 16.21
C SER A 257 2.49 1.93 15.46
N HIS A 258 3.21 1.25 14.57
CA HIS A 258 2.68 0.08 13.86
C HIS A 258 2.34 -1.08 14.79
N MET A 259 3.15 -1.33 15.83
CA MET A 259 2.85 -2.36 16.82
C MET A 259 1.60 -2.06 17.62
N SER A 260 1.43 -0.81 18.07
CA SER A 260 0.22 -0.37 18.76
C SER A 260 -1.02 -0.57 17.88
N ARG A 261 -0.96 -0.16 16.61
CA ARG A 261 -2.04 -0.35 15.63
C ARG A 261 -2.37 -1.82 15.37
N LEU A 262 -1.35 -2.65 15.13
CA LEU A 262 -1.55 -4.08 14.89
C LEU A 262 -2.17 -4.78 16.11
N ALA A 263 -1.73 -4.43 17.32
CA ALA A 263 -2.31 -4.96 18.55
C ALA A 263 -3.78 -4.53 18.72
N ALA A 264 -4.11 -3.27 18.39
CA ALA A 264 -5.48 -2.77 18.41
C ALA A 264 -6.37 -3.48 17.38
N MET A 265 -5.88 -3.69 16.15
CA MET A 265 -6.58 -4.47 15.11
C MET A 265 -6.85 -5.91 15.55
N ASP A 266 -5.94 -6.48 16.36
CA ASP A 266 -6.10 -7.80 16.97
C ASP A 266 -6.96 -7.81 18.24
N LYS A 267 -7.57 -6.68 18.60
CA LYS A 267 -8.35 -6.48 19.84
C LYS A 267 -7.56 -6.76 21.12
N ASN A 268 -6.23 -6.74 21.07
CA ASN A 268 -5.35 -6.84 22.24
C ASN A 268 -5.02 -5.43 22.74
N PHE A 269 -6.00 -4.78 23.36
CA PHE A 269 -5.87 -3.39 23.80
C PHE A 269 -4.85 -3.18 24.92
N VAL A 270 -4.58 -4.21 25.72
CA VAL A 270 -3.51 -4.16 26.74
C VAL A 270 -2.15 -4.00 26.06
N ALA A 271 -1.86 -4.84 25.06
CA ALA A 271 -0.64 -4.71 24.27
C ALA A 271 -0.60 -3.40 23.47
N ALA A 272 -1.73 -3.00 22.88
CA ALA A 272 -1.81 -1.74 22.13
C ALA A 272 -1.47 -0.53 23.00
N LYS A 273 -1.98 -0.49 24.25
CA LYS A 273 -1.69 0.56 25.23
C LYS A 273 -0.22 0.53 25.66
N HIS A 274 0.33 -0.66 25.93
CA HIS A 274 1.75 -0.84 26.25
C HIS A 274 2.67 -0.26 25.16
N TRP A 275 2.40 -0.59 23.89
CA TRP A 275 3.18 -0.04 22.78
C TRP A 275 2.97 1.46 22.58
N ASN A 276 1.77 1.98 22.88
CA ASN A 276 1.52 3.41 22.82
C ASN A 276 2.24 4.19 23.94
N THR A 277 2.37 3.62 25.14
CA THR A 277 3.18 4.20 26.21
C THR A 277 4.65 4.28 25.78
N LYS A 278 5.21 3.17 25.27
CA LYS A 278 6.57 3.18 24.73
C LYS A 278 6.75 4.19 23.59
N LEU A 279 5.74 4.36 22.74
CA LEU A 279 5.73 5.37 21.67
C LEU A 279 5.79 6.79 22.24
N ALA A 280 5.04 7.09 23.30
CA ALA A 280 5.09 8.38 23.99
C ALA A 280 6.45 8.64 24.63
N ASP A 281 7.00 7.66 25.35
CA ASP A 281 8.33 7.77 25.96
C ASP A 281 9.42 8.03 24.91
N ALA A 282 9.38 7.31 23.78
CA ALA A 282 10.32 7.50 22.67
C ALA A 282 10.17 8.86 21.99
N ALA A 283 8.93 9.32 21.80
CA ALA A 283 8.66 10.63 21.22
C ALA A 283 9.16 11.76 22.14
N GLU A 284 8.92 11.66 23.44
CA GLU A 284 9.43 12.62 24.44
C GLU A 284 10.97 12.67 24.44
N GLN A 285 11.62 11.50 24.45
CA GLN A 285 13.08 11.40 24.39
C GLN A 285 13.68 11.99 23.11
N SER A 286 12.97 11.89 21.99
CA SER A 286 13.44 12.42 20.71
C SER A 286 13.42 13.96 20.64
N GLY A 287 12.55 14.61 21.43
CA GLY A 287 12.28 16.05 21.32
C GLY A 287 11.59 16.46 20.01
N ASP A 288 11.25 15.52 19.13
CA ASP A 288 10.61 15.78 17.84
C ASP A 288 9.11 16.03 18.03
N ARG A 289 8.66 17.23 17.69
CA ARG A 289 7.26 17.66 17.84
C ARG A 289 6.31 16.85 16.95
N GLY A 290 6.74 16.44 15.76
CA GLY A 290 5.97 15.55 14.89
C GLY A 290 5.78 14.17 15.48
N GLN A 291 6.82 13.60 16.10
CA GLN A 291 6.70 12.32 16.82
C GLN A 291 5.78 12.42 18.04
N ALA A 292 5.87 13.52 18.79
CA ALA A 292 4.98 13.79 19.92
C ALA A 292 3.52 13.90 19.45
N PHE A 293 3.26 14.62 18.36
CA PHE A 293 1.94 14.72 17.73
C PHE A 293 1.40 13.33 17.33
N ILE A 294 2.19 12.52 16.60
CA ILE A 294 1.78 11.18 16.17
C ILE A 294 1.48 10.27 17.35
N SER A 295 2.28 10.34 18.43
CA SER A 295 2.05 9.58 19.65
C SER A 295 0.74 9.96 20.33
N LYS A 296 0.50 11.26 20.52
CA LYS A 296 -0.75 11.78 21.11
C LYS A 296 -1.97 11.38 20.28
N LEU A 297 -1.90 11.57 18.95
CA LEU A 297 -2.99 11.20 18.04
C LEU A 297 -3.29 9.70 18.10
N ASN A 298 -2.24 8.86 18.08
CA ASN A 298 -2.40 7.40 18.18
C ASN A 298 -3.02 7.00 19.53
N GLY A 299 -2.60 7.63 20.63
CA GLY A 299 -3.18 7.45 21.95
C GLY A 299 -4.67 7.85 22.00
N THR A 300 -5.05 8.98 21.41
CA THR A 300 -6.44 9.44 21.36
C THR A 300 -7.33 8.47 20.58
N VAL A 301 -6.89 8.02 19.40
CA VAL A 301 -7.62 7.03 18.60
C VAL A 301 -7.74 5.69 19.34
N LEU A 302 -6.67 5.23 20.00
CA LEU A 302 -6.70 4.00 20.78
C LEU A 302 -7.66 4.10 21.97
N HIS A 303 -7.66 5.22 22.70
CA HIS A 303 -8.60 5.44 23.80
C HIS A 303 -10.05 5.50 23.31
N PHE A 304 -10.30 6.09 22.14
CA PHE A 304 -11.62 6.03 21.52
C PHE A 304 -12.05 4.59 21.19
N GLU A 305 -11.13 3.73 20.76
CA GLU A 305 -11.45 2.32 20.53
C GLU A 305 -11.88 1.58 21.80
N LEU A 306 -11.40 2.02 22.96
CA LEU A 306 -11.78 1.50 24.28
C LEU A 306 -13.06 2.15 24.83
N ASP A 307 -13.22 3.44 24.59
CA ASP A 307 -14.31 4.27 25.10
C ASP A 307 -14.87 5.12 23.96
N LYS A 308 -15.96 4.66 23.37
CA LYS A 308 -16.61 5.23 22.17
C LYS A 308 -17.34 6.54 22.51
N SER A 309 -16.61 7.53 22.98
CA SER A 309 -17.11 8.80 23.51
C SER A 309 -16.79 9.98 22.61
N CYS A 310 -17.70 10.96 22.54
CA CYS A 310 -17.54 12.20 21.78
C CYS A 310 -16.40 13.09 22.30
N ARG A 311 -16.00 12.98 23.57
CA ARG A 311 -14.86 13.75 24.14
C ARG A 311 -13.55 13.55 23.36
N HIS A 312 -13.42 12.43 22.64
CA HIS A 312 -12.25 12.15 21.83
C HIS A 312 -12.20 13.01 20.55
N ILE A 313 -13.34 13.59 20.13
CA ILE A 313 -13.37 14.62 19.09
C ILE A 313 -12.70 15.88 19.62
N ASP A 314 -13.08 16.35 20.81
CA ASP A 314 -12.47 17.53 21.44
C ASP A 314 -10.96 17.33 21.61
N ALA A 315 -10.54 16.15 22.08
CA ALA A 315 -9.13 15.80 22.21
C ALA A 315 -8.38 15.77 20.86
N ILE A 316 -9.04 15.43 19.75
CA ILE A 316 -8.45 15.55 18.42
C ILE A 316 -8.39 17.03 18.00
N GLU A 317 -9.43 17.82 18.27
CA GLU A 317 -9.45 19.24 17.91
C GLU A 317 -8.35 20.02 18.64
N THR A 318 -8.06 19.70 19.91
CA THR A 318 -6.91 20.31 20.62
C THR A 318 -5.56 20.00 20.00
N LEU A 319 -5.42 18.88 19.27
CA LEU A 319 -4.18 18.53 18.57
C LEU A 319 -4.01 19.29 17.24
N GLN A 320 -5.03 20.01 16.78
CA GLN A 320 -4.95 20.78 15.53
C GLN A 320 -3.88 21.88 15.61
N ASP A 321 -3.75 22.54 16.77
CA ASP A 321 -2.76 23.59 17.02
C ASP A 321 -1.31 23.04 17.12
N GLU A 322 -1.17 21.72 17.31
CA GLU A 322 0.13 21.04 17.37
C GLU A 322 0.62 20.57 15.98
N CYS A 323 -0.22 20.65 14.94
CA CYS A 323 0.11 20.13 13.62
C CYS A 323 1.22 20.95 12.93
N GLU A 324 2.33 20.31 12.58
CA GLU A 324 3.44 20.88 11.81
C GLU A 324 3.24 20.61 10.32
N GLY A 325 2.32 21.35 9.74
CA GLY A 325 2.08 21.38 8.31
C GLY A 325 0.99 20.43 7.81
N PRO A 326 0.76 20.43 6.49
CA PRO A 326 -0.48 19.91 5.94
C PRO A 326 -0.66 18.39 6.06
N LEU A 327 0.44 17.63 6.02
CA LEU A 327 0.36 16.16 6.15
C LEU A 327 -0.13 15.74 7.54
N GLN A 328 0.31 16.45 8.59
CA GLN A 328 -0.15 16.20 9.95
C GLN A 328 -1.61 16.63 10.13
N GLN A 329 -2.00 17.79 9.59
CA GLN A 329 -3.39 18.24 9.56
C GLN A 329 -4.29 17.23 8.85
N TYR A 330 -3.85 16.71 7.70
CA TYR A 330 -4.59 15.69 6.99
C TYR A 330 -4.71 14.39 7.80
N THR A 331 -3.61 13.95 8.42
CA THR A 331 -3.61 12.76 9.29
C THR A 331 -4.57 12.92 10.47
N LEU A 332 -4.61 14.11 11.07
CA LEU A 332 -5.56 14.50 12.12
C LEU A 332 -7.01 14.38 11.62
N LEU A 333 -7.32 14.95 10.45
CA LEU A 333 -8.66 14.92 9.87
C LEU A 333 -9.11 13.50 9.53
N VAL A 334 -8.22 12.65 9.01
CA VAL A 334 -8.52 11.23 8.75
C VAL A 334 -8.83 10.48 10.06
N ALA A 335 -8.10 10.77 11.14
CA ALA A 335 -8.39 10.21 12.45
C ALA A 335 -9.74 10.70 13.01
N LYS A 336 -10.00 12.03 12.94
CA LYS A 336 -11.27 12.65 13.32
C LYS A 336 -12.44 12.01 12.57
N LEU A 337 -12.30 11.85 11.26
CA LEU A 337 -13.29 11.26 10.39
C LEU A 337 -13.61 9.82 10.80
N SER A 338 -12.60 9.02 11.14
CA SER A 338 -12.79 7.65 11.66
C SER A 338 -13.65 7.63 12.93
N ILE A 339 -13.37 8.54 13.88
CA ILE A 339 -14.13 8.66 15.13
C ILE A 339 -15.57 9.08 14.85
N LEU A 340 -15.78 10.14 14.08
CA LEU A 340 -17.11 10.68 13.75
C LEU A 340 -18.01 9.64 13.08
N VAL A 341 -17.45 8.85 12.17
CA VAL A 341 -18.17 7.76 11.51
C VAL A 341 -18.63 6.69 12.49
N GLN A 342 -17.77 6.29 13.41
CA GLN A 342 -18.12 5.28 14.42
C GLN A 342 -19.16 5.81 15.42
N LEU A 343 -19.15 7.11 15.71
CA LEU A 343 -20.16 7.80 16.52
C LEU A 343 -21.45 8.11 15.74
N LYS A 344 -21.48 7.89 14.42
CA LYS A 344 -22.61 8.20 13.52
C LYS A 344 -22.95 9.70 13.42
N GLU A 345 -21.97 10.57 13.63
CA GLU A 345 -22.10 12.03 13.57
C GLU A 345 -22.08 12.55 12.12
N SER A 346 -23.21 12.45 11.42
CA SER A 346 -23.27 12.61 9.95
C SER A 346 -22.89 14.02 9.46
N THR A 347 -23.36 15.09 10.12
CA THR A 347 -23.06 16.48 9.74
C THR A 347 -21.57 16.80 9.88
N ALA A 348 -20.99 16.46 11.03
CA ALA A 348 -19.56 16.65 11.28
C ALA A 348 -18.71 15.77 10.35
N THR A 349 -19.14 14.53 10.09
CA THR A 349 -18.50 13.62 9.14
C THR A 349 -18.39 14.28 7.76
N ARG A 350 -19.47 14.88 7.24
CA ARG A 350 -19.44 15.57 5.95
C ARG A 350 -18.48 16.76 5.96
N SER A 351 -18.54 17.61 6.98
CA SER A 351 -17.66 18.77 7.10
C SER A 351 -16.18 18.35 7.11
N THR A 352 -15.83 17.34 7.90
CA THR A 352 -14.47 16.80 7.97
C THR A 352 -14.06 16.11 6.66
N LEU A 353 -14.98 15.43 5.98
CA LEU A 353 -14.72 14.84 4.67
C LEU A 353 -14.41 15.90 3.61
N CYS A 354 -15.16 17.01 3.56
CA CYS A 354 -14.86 18.13 2.68
C CYS A 354 -13.47 18.72 2.95
N GLN A 355 -13.08 18.84 4.23
CA GLN A 355 -11.73 19.28 4.61
C GLN A 355 -10.66 18.28 4.13
N CYS A 356 -10.88 16.97 4.31
CA CYS A 356 -9.99 15.95 3.77
C CYS A 356 -9.79 16.10 2.26
N HIS A 357 -10.86 16.28 1.48
CA HIS A 357 -10.76 16.47 0.03
C HIS A 357 -10.00 17.73 -0.37
N ALA A 358 -10.12 18.82 0.41
CA ALA A 358 -9.32 20.01 0.17
C ALA A 358 -7.81 19.71 0.29
N PHE A 359 -7.40 18.93 1.28
CA PHE A 359 -6.01 18.46 1.39
C PHE A 359 -5.64 17.46 0.28
N GLU A 360 -6.52 16.51 -0.06
CA GLU A 360 -6.27 15.57 -1.17
C GLU A 360 -6.05 16.28 -2.50
N SER A 361 -6.71 17.41 -2.75
CA SER A 361 -6.47 18.20 -3.95
C SER A 361 -5.05 18.78 -4.03
N GLN A 362 -4.38 18.97 -2.88
CA GLN A 362 -3.02 19.48 -2.79
C GLN A 362 -1.95 18.38 -2.92
N TYR A 363 -2.26 17.15 -2.47
CA TYR A 363 -1.32 16.01 -2.43
C TYR A 363 -1.62 14.91 -3.46
N GLY A 364 -2.66 15.10 -4.25
CA GLY A 364 -3.26 14.09 -5.12
C GLY A 364 -4.28 13.23 -4.36
N PHE A 365 -5.34 12.84 -5.05
CA PHE A 365 -6.46 12.05 -4.50
C PHE A 365 -6.04 10.86 -3.62
N GLY A 366 -6.68 10.75 -2.44
CA GLY A 366 -7.19 9.48 -1.89
C GLY A 366 -6.53 8.95 -0.62
N SER A 367 -6.84 9.48 0.57
CA SER A 367 -6.87 8.58 1.72
C SER A 367 -7.90 7.49 1.40
N PRO A 368 -7.52 6.21 1.43
CA PRO A 368 -8.48 5.12 1.22
C PRO A 368 -9.64 5.16 2.21
N LEU A 369 -9.50 5.87 3.34
CA LEU A 369 -10.56 6.05 4.33
C LEU A 369 -11.56 7.14 3.91
N ALA A 370 -11.11 8.30 3.44
CA ALA A 370 -11.98 9.40 3.01
C ALA A 370 -12.91 8.94 1.86
N SER A 371 -12.33 8.36 0.80
CA SER A 371 -13.10 7.83 -0.34
C SER A 371 -14.00 6.64 0.03
N ARG A 372 -13.66 5.88 1.08
CA ARG A 372 -14.54 4.80 1.59
C ARG A 372 -15.76 5.37 2.32
N ILE A 373 -15.58 6.44 3.08
CA ILE A 373 -16.64 7.08 3.87
C ILE A 373 -17.58 7.85 2.95
N GLU A 374 -17.05 8.58 1.98
CA GLU A 374 -17.83 9.30 0.95
C GLU A 374 -18.88 8.40 0.29
N ARG A 375 -18.50 7.20 -0.17
CA ARG A 375 -19.43 6.28 -0.84
C ARG A 375 -20.43 5.61 0.08
N ARG A 376 -20.22 5.65 1.38
CA ARG A 376 -21.24 5.21 2.34
C ARG A 376 -22.22 6.33 2.68
N LEU A 377 -21.98 7.55 2.20
CA LEU A 377 -22.90 8.67 2.32
C LEU A 377 -23.62 8.83 0.97
N ASP A 378 -24.94 8.99 0.99
CA ASP A 378 -25.69 9.34 -0.20
C ASP A 378 -25.53 10.84 -0.56
N ALA A 379 -26.18 11.30 -1.63
CA ALA A 379 -26.15 12.72 -2.02
C ALA A 379 -26.74 13.66 -0.94
N THR A 380 -27.57 13.11 -0.04
CA THR A 380 -28.16 13.80 1.11
C THR A 380 -27.32 13.64 2.38
N GLY A 381 -26.18 12.92 2.29
CA GLY A 381 -25.24 12.50 3.34
C GLY A 381 -25.84 11.65 4.44
N GLN A 382 -26.89 10.88 4.12
CA GLN A 382 -27.33 9.76 4.94
C GLN A 382 -26.49 8.53 4.64
N TRP A 383 -26.34 7.66 5.63
CA TRP A 383 -25.65 6.40 5.46
C TRP A 383 -26.40 5.49 4.47
N LEU A 384 -25.74 5.07 3.41
CA LEU A 384 -26.15 3.93 2.59
C LEU A 384 -26.02 2.68 3.47
N GLY A 385 -27.17 2.09 3.83
CA GLY A 385 -27.31 0.99 4.78
C GLY A 385 -26.55 -0.28 4.44
#